data_AF-A0A364NRG2-F1
#
_entry.id   AF-A0A364NRG2-F1
#
_cell.length_a   1.000
_cell.length_b   1.000
_cell.length_c   1.000
_cell.angle_alpha   90.00
_cell.angle_beta   90.00
_cell.angle_gamma   90.00
#
_symmetry.space_group_name_H-M   'P 1'
#
loop_
_entity.id
_entity.type
_entity.pdbx_description
1 polymer ?
#
loop_
_entity_poly.entity_id
_entity_poly.type
_entity_poly.pdbx_seq_one_letter_code
_entity_poly.pdbx_strand_id
1 'polypeptide(L)'
;MEYEEFKALVEEHFSTRFMDIDFQPASTDFFQEIRQNPSGWSFLVRHLVADPTVAIGVKDGASAALLDLPPDQLAEFLEFLLTLAYSDRNYIKIAEGVAFNNYRGALHILPGMLPDGSIFDHSHRPAVRRVLQRLWEHPAYPQTSREGDHDLADLFRGR
;
A
#
# COMPACT_ATOMS: atom_id res chain seq x y z
N MET A 1 -0.68 1.74 -22.64
CA MET A 1 -0.04 2.96 -22.13
C MET A 1 1.42 2.64 -21.88
N GLU A 2 2.32 3.48 -22.38
CA GLU A 2 3.76 3.34 -22.14
C GLU A 2 4.11 3.84 -20.73
N TYR A 3 5.24 3.38 -20.18
CA TYR A 3 5.62 3.72 -18.79
C TYR A 3 5.79 5.22 -18.55
N GLU A 4 6.42 5.96 -19.46
CA GLU A 4 6.64 7.40 -19.30
C GLU A 4 5.34 8.21 -19.31
N GLU A 5 4.37 7.80 -20.14
CA GLU A 5 3.03 8.39 -20.16
C GLU A 5 2.29 8.10 -18.85
N PHE A 6 2.34 6.85 -18.39
CA PHE A 6 1.79 6.46 -17.11
C PHE A 6 2.39 7.25 -15.94
N LYS A 7 3.72 7.35 -15.90
CA LYS A 7 4.45 8.06 -14.85
C LYS A 7 4.03 9.52 -14.77
N ALA A 8 3.94 10.21 -15.91
CA ALA A 8 3.50 11.61 -15.94
C ALA A 8 2.10 11.79 -15.35
N LEU A 9 1.13 10.94 -15.72
CA LEU A 9 -0.23 10.98 -15.18
C LEU A 9 -0.27 10.70 -13.67
N VAL A 10 0.50 9.70 -13.22
CA VAL A 10 0.56 9.37 -11.79
C VAL A 10 1.20 10.50 -10.98
N GLU A 11 2.26 11.14 -11.48
CA GLU A 11 2.90 12.28 -10.83
C GLU A 11 1.96 13.50 -10.74
N GLU A 12 1.10 13.70 -11.72
CA GLU A 12 0.07 14.74 -11.70
C GLU A 12 -1.04 14.46 -10.68
N HIS A 13 -1.54 13.22 -10.64
CA HIS A 13 -2.78 12.91 -9.94
C HIS A 13 -2.60 12.28 -8.55
N PHE A 14 -1.51 11.55 -8.32
CA PHE A 14 -1.40 10.63 -7.17
C PHE A 14 -0.45 11.11 -6.09
N SER A 15 0.03 12.35 -6.16
CA SER A 15 0.85 12.91 -5.11
C SER A 15 0.04 13.04 -3.82
N THR A 16 0.32 12.16 -2.85
CA THR A 16 -0.08 12.39 -1.46
C THR A 16 0.94 13.30 -0.78
N ARG A 17 0.49 14.13 0.15
CA ARG A 17 1.41 14.72 1.12
C ARG A 17 1.76 13.61 2.09
N PHE A 18 2.97 13.08 1.96
CA PHE A 18 3.47 12.00 2.80
C PHE A 18 3.31 12.36 4.30
N MET A 19 2.62 11.49 5.07
CA MET A 19 2.19 11.67 6.47
C MET A 19 0.85 12.41 6.72
N ASP A 20 0.11 12.84 5.70
CA ASP A 20 -1.12 13.60 5.93
C ASP A 20 -2.38 12.74 6.09
N ILE A 21 -3.30 13.29 6.88
CA ILE A 21 -4.69 12.85 7.04
C ILE A 21 -5.54 13.10 5.78
N ASP A 22 -4.99 13.47 4.63
CA ASP A 22 -5.73 13.81 3.40
C ASP A 22 -5.31 12.87 2.26
N PHE A 23 -6.29 12.25 1.60
CA PHE A 23 -6.07 11.38 0.45
C PHE A 23 -6.91 11.80 -0.77
N GLN A 24 -6.54 12.92 -1.40
CA GLN A 24 -7.14 13.41 -2.67
C GLN A 24 -7.07 12.46 -3.88
N PRO A 25 -6.02 11.64 -4.09
CA PRO A 25 -5.92 10.77 -5.27
C PRO A 25 -7.16 9.92 -5.50
N ALA A 26 -7.81 9.47 -4.42
CA ALA A 26 -9.05 8.70 -4.47
C ALA A 26 -10.21 9.38 -5.21
N SER A 27 -10.21 10.71 -5.33
CA SER A 27 -11.23 11.45 -6.06
C SER A 27 -10.95 11.61 -7.56
N THR A 28 -9.76 11.27 -8.02
CA THR A 28 -9.37 11.40 -9.43
C THR A 28 -9.94 10.23 -10.26
N ASP A 29 -10.43 10.53 -11.46
CA ASP A 29 -10.94 9.51 -12.38
C ASP A 29 -9.88 8.45 -12.71
N PHE A 30 -8.63 8.88 -12.89
CA PHE A 30 -7.50 7.99 -13.19
C PHE A 30 -7.22 6.99 -12.05
N PHE A 31 -7.34 7.40 -10.79
CA PHE A 31 -7.23 6.47 -9.67
C PHE A 31 -8.33 5.43 -9.67
N GLN A 32 -9.57 5.85 -9.93
CA GLN A 32 -10.71 4.94 -9.99
C GLN A 32 -10.61 4.00 -11.20
N GLU A 33 -10.09 4.46 -12.33
CA GLU A 33 -9.80 3.62 -13.51
C GLU A 33 -8.82 2.50 -13.16
N ILE A 34 -7.73 2.82 -12.45
CA ILE A 34 -6.75 1.80 -12.02
C ILE A 34 -7.42 0.80 -11.09
N ARG A 35 -8.20 1.26 -10.11
CA ARG A 35 -8.92 0.40 -9.15
C ARG A 35 -9.97 -0.51 -9.77
N GLN A 36 -10.52 -0.16 -10.94
CA GLN A 36 -11.45 -1.03 -11.65
C GLN A 36 -10.77 -2.25 -12.28
N ASN A 37 -9.46 -2.18 -12.53
CA ASN A 37 -8.67 -3.30 -13.04
C ASN A 37 -7.24 -3.32 -12.45
N PRO A 38 -7.10 -3.47 -11.12
CA PRO A 38 -5.83 -3.25 -10.45
C PRO A 38 -4.79 -4.29 -10.88
N SER A 39 -5.23 -5.52 -11.20
CA SER A 39 -4.37 -6.59 -11.73
C SER A 39 -3.72 -6.17 -13.06
N GLY A 40 -4.48 -5.55 -13.96
CA GLY A 40 -3.99 -5.07 -15.27
C GLY A 40 -2.99 -3.93 -15.17
N TRP A 41 -3.08 -3.11 -14.12
CA TRP A 41 -2.19 -1.97 -13.88
C TRP A 41 -1.02 -2.29 -12.93
N SER A 42 -1.07 -3.41 -12.23
CA SER A 42 -0.11 -3.79 -11.19
C SER A 42 1.35 -3.76 -11.66
N PHE A 43 1.61 -4.14 -12.90
CA PHE A 43 2.96 -4.09 -13.49
C PHE A 43 3.51 -2.66 -13.59
N LEU A 44 2.70 -1.72 -14.11
CA LEU A 44 3.10 -0.31 -14.24
C LEU A 44 3.26 0.36 -12.88
N VAL A 45 2.34 0.09 -11.94
CA VAL A 45 2.44 0.61 -10.58
C VAL A 45 3.70 0.08 -9.88
N ARG A 46 4.02 -1.22 -9.99
CA ARG A 46 5.27 -1.77 -9.43
C ARG A 46 6.51 -1.11 -10.04
N HIS A 47 6.50 -0.85 -11.34
CA HIS A 47 7.62 -0.18 -12.01
C HIS A 47 7.82 1.24 -11.47
N LEU A 48 6.73 2.01 -11.33
CA LEU A 48 6.75 3.36 -10.75
C LEU A 48 7.19 3.36 -9.28
N VAL A 49 6.70 2.41 -8.49
CA VAL A 49 7.09 2.27 -7.08
C VAL A 49 8.59 1.96 -6.95
N ALA A 50 9.17 1.18 -7.88
CA ALA A 50 10.61 0.91 -7.89
C ALA A 50 11.46 2.08 -8.44
N ASP A 51 10.88 3.02 -9.21
CA ASP A 51 11.62 4.08 -9.88
C ASP A 51 12.20 5.09 -8.86
N PRO A 52 13.53 5.21 -8.73
CA PRO A 52 14.15 6.08 -7.73
C PRO A 52 13.92 7.58 -7.99
N THR A 53 13.46 7.95 -9.18
CA THR A 53 13.20 9.36 -9.55
C THR A 53 11.80 9.83 -9.14
N VAL A 54 10.90 8.90 -8.83
CA VAL A 54 9.53 9.22 -8.41
C VAL A 54 9.51 9.52 -6.91
N ALA A 55 8.83 10.61 -6.52
CA ALA A 55 8.68 11.01 -5.13
C ALA A 55 7.88 9.98 -4.31
N ILE A 56 8.26 9.79 -3.04
CA ILE A 56 7.63 8.76 -2.18
C ILE A 56 6.12 8.93 -2.02
N GLY A 57 5.62 10.16 -1.93
CA GLY A 57 4.18 10.43 -1.78
C GLY A 57 3.35 10.04 -3.02
N VAL A 58 3.97 10.11 -4.21
CA VAL A 58 3.36 9.63 -5.47
C VAL A 58 3.30 8.11 -5.48
N LYS A 59 4.36 7.44 -5.01
CA LYS A 59 4.40 5.97 -4.86
C LYS A 59 3.37 5.46 -3.88
N ASP A 60 3.21 6.18 -2.77
CA ASP A 60 2.21 5.88 -1.74
C ASP A 60 0.79 5.95 -2.31
N GLY A 61 0.46 7.06 -2.98
CA GLY A 61 -0.84 7.23 -3.63
C GLY A 61 -1.11 6.20 -4.72
N ALA A 62 -0.10 5.86 -5.54
CA ALA A 62 -0.23 4.81 -6.55
C ALA A 62 -0.43 3.42 -5.95
N SER A 63 0.21 3.13 -4.81
CA SER A 63 0.08 1.86 -4.12
C SER A 63 -1.33 1.65 -3.58
N ALA A 64 -2.03 2.71 -3.16
CA ALA A 64 -3.41 2.64 -2.72
C ALA A 64 -4.39 2.23 -3.84
N ALA A 65 -4.07 2.49 -5.11
CA ALA A 65 -4.91 2.07 -6.24
C ALA A 65 -4.93 0.54 -6.45
N LEU A 66 -3.99 -0.18 -5.81
CA LEU A 66 -3.89 -1.64 -5.88
C LEU A 66 -4.61 -2.37 -4.73
N LEU A 67 -5.29 -1.65 -3.83
CA LEU A 67 -5.92 -2.26 -2.65
C LEU A 67 -7.04 -3.26 -3.00
N ASP A 68 -7.65 -3.14 -4.18
CA ASP A 68 -8.67 -4.07 -4.68
C ASP A 68 -8.08 -5.31 -5.39
N LEU A 69 -6.74 -5.48 -5.38
CA LEU A 69 -6.11 -6.71 -5.86
C LEU A 69 -6.63 -7.93 -5.09
N PRO A 70 -6.70 -9.12 -5.74
CA PRO A 70 -6.94 -10.37 -5.02
C PRO A 70 -5.94 -10.57 -3.88
N PRO A 71 -6.33 -11.14 -2.72
CA PRO A 71 -5.47 -11.19 -1.53
C PRO A 71 -4.06 -11.76 -1.76
N ASP A 72 -3.94 -12.78 -2.62
CA ASP A 72 -2.64 -13.39 -2.92
C ASP A 72 -1.75 -12.45 -3.76
N GLN A 73 -2.32 -11.69 -4.71
CA GLN A 73 -1.59 -10.69 -5.49
C GLN A 73 -1.23 -9.46 -4.66
N LEU A 74 -2.12 -9.06 -3.75
CA LEU A 74 -1.85 -7.99 -2.80
C LEU A 74 -0.74 -8.39 -1.82
N ALA A 75 -0.69 -9.66 -1.41
CA ALA A 75 0.41 -10.21 -0.61
C ALA A 75 1.75 -10.15 -1.36
N GLU A 76 1.76 -10.51 -2.66
CA GLU A 76 2.95 -10.36 -3.51
C GLU A 76 3.38 -8.91 -3.70
N PHE A 77 2.43 -7.97 -3.71
CA PHE A 77 2.75 -6.55 -3.79
C PHE A 77 3.33 -6.02 -2.47
N LEU A 78 2.75 -6.44 -1.35
CA LEU A 78 3.29 -6.13 -0.02
C LEU A 78 4.71 -6.70 0.16
N GLU A 79 4.96 -7.93 -0.28
CA GLU A 79 6.29 -8.56 -0.25
C GLU A 79 7.33 -7.76 -1.06
N PHE A 80 6.90 -7.22 -2.19
CA PHE A 80 7.72 -6.34 -3.02
C PHE A 80 8.06 -5.02 -2.29
N LEU A 81 7.08 -4.37 -1.66
CA LEU A 81 7.31 -3.16 -0.84
C LEU A 81 8.28 -3.44 0.31
N LEU A 82 8.11 -4.56 1.01
CA LEU A 82 9.01 -4.99 2.09
C LEU A 82 10.44 -5.23 1.60
N THR A 83 10.60 -5.69 0.36
CA THR A 83 11.92 -5.86 -0.25
C THR A 83 12.58 -4.50 -0.52
N LEU A 84 11.83 -3.52 -1.03
CA LEU A 84 12.33 -2.16 -1.20
C LEU A 84 12.66 -1.46 0.13
N ALA A 85 11.93 -1.80 1.20
CA ALA A 85 12.10 -1.23 2.53
C ALA A 85 13.46 -1.53 3.18
N TYR A 86 14.20 -2.53 2.69
CA TYR A 86 15.60 -2.76 3.09
C TYR A 86 16.55 -1.67 2.61
N SER A 87 16.25 -1.04 1.47
CA SER A 87 17.08 0.01 0.86
C SER A 87 16.62 1.41 1.25
N ASP A 88 15.31 1.62 1.40
CA ASP A 88 14.73 2.87 1.89
C ASP A 88 13.59 2.57 2.87
N ARG A 89 13.81 2.93 4.14
CA ARG A 89 12.83 2.70 5.21
C ARG A 89 11.47 3.36 4.96
N ASN A 90 11.37 4.36 4.09
CA ASN A 90 10.09 5.02 3.81
C ASN A 90 9.06 4.08 3.17
N TYR A 91 9.49 3.02 2.47
CA TYR A 91 8.56 2.01 1.94
C TYR A 91 7.84 1.22 3.02
N ILE A 92 8.35 1.18 4.27
CA ILE A 92 7.64 0.49 5.35
C ILE A 92 6.28 1.13 5.63
N LYS A 93 6.18 2.46 5.48
CA LYS A 93 4.93 3.19 5.68
C LYS A 93 3.92 2.88 4.58
N ILE A 94 4.38 2.78 3.34
CA ILE A 94 3.53 2.35 2.21
C ILE A 94 3.06 0.91 2.45
N ALA A 95 3.96 0.03 2.88
CA ALA A 95 3.64 -1.35 3.22
C ALA A 95 2.59 -1.42 4.35
N GLU A 96 2.71 -0.60 5.39
CA GLU A 96 1.69 -0.47 6.45
C GLU A 96 0.36 0.05 5.90
N GLY A 97 0.40 1.10 5.07
CA GLY A 97 -0.77 1.65 4.41
C GLY A 97 -1.51 0.61 3.58
N VAL A 98 -0.79 -0.26 2.88
CA VAL A 98 -1.34 -1.38 2.11
C VAL A 98 -1.85 -2.51 3.02
N ALA A 99 -1.08 -2.87 4.06
CA ALA A 99 -1.40 -3.98 4.95
C ALA A 99 -2.72 -3.76 5.72
N PHE A 100 -2.93 -2.53 6.19
CA PHE A 100 -4.07 -2.16 7.04
C PHE A 100 -5.11 -1.30 6.32
N ASN A 101 -4.85 -0.91 5.07
CA ASN A 101 -5.69 0.04 4.33
C ASN A 101 -5.91 1.34 5.13
N ASN A 102 -4.81 1.94 5.61
CA ASN A 102 -4.85 3.12 6.49
C ASN A 102 -5.44 4.36 5.79
N TYR A 103 -5.42 4.39 4.47
CA TYR A 103 -5.97 5.49 3.67
C TYR A 103 -7.46 5.74 3.94
N ARG A 104 -8.22 4.73 4.36
CA ARG A 104 -9.64 4.89 4.73
C ARG A 104 -9.88 5.87 5.87
N GLY A 105 -8.89 6.05 6.75
CA GLY A 105 -8.96 7.02 7.83
C GLY A 105 -8.68 8.46 7.39
N ALA A 106 -8.30 8.68 6.14
CA ALA A 106 -8.01 10.01 5.61
C ALA A 106 -9.29 10.79 5.27
N LEU A 107 -9.20 12.11 5.41
CA LEU A 107 -10.07 13.09 4.80
C LEU A 107 -10.18 12.82 3.30
N HIS A 108 -11.34 13.20 2.75
CA HIS A 108 -11.70 13.06 1.34
C HIS A 108 -12.02 11.64 0.86
N ILE A 109 -12.01 10.65 1.76
CA ILE A 109 -12.50 9.31 1.46
C ILE A 109 -13.99 9.20 1.68
N LEU A 110 -14.70 9.01 0.58
CA LEU A 110 -16.13 8.71 0.54
C LEU A 110 -16.35 7.20 0.36
N PRO A 111 -17.55 6.69 0.71
CA PRO A 111 -17.89 5.28 0.47
C PRO A 111 -17.65 4.86 -0.98
N GLY A 112 -17.03 3.70 -1.18
CA GLY A 112 -16.72 3.12 -2.50
C GLY A 112 -15.42 3.61 -3.15
N MET A 113 -14.77 4.65 -2.61
CA MET A 113 -13.49 5.16 -3.14
C MET A 113 -12.28 4.28 -2.80
N LEU A 114 -12.43 3.37 -1.83
CA LEU A 114 -11.49 2.35 -1.41
C LEU A 114 -12.26 1.10 -0.94
N PRO A 115 -11.63 -0.09 -0.90
CA PRO A 115 -12.28 -1.29 -0.35
C PRO A 115 -12.52 -1.16 1.16
N ASP A 116 -13.56 -1.82 1.66
CA ASP A 116 -13.96 -1.77 3.08
C ASP A 116 -13.09 -2.61 4.02
N GLY A 117 -12.29 -3.53 3.47
CA GLY A 117 -11.39 -4.39 4.22
C GLY A 117 -9.93 -4.04 3.99
N SER A 118 -9.07 -4.75 4.69
CA SER A 118 -7.63 -4.75 4.49
C SER A 118 -7.14 -6.16 4.18
N ILE A 119 -5.90 -6.28 3.70
CA ILE A 119 -5.31 -7.61 3.53
C ILE A 119 -5.14 -8.34 4.88
N PHE A 120 -5.04 -7.60 6.00
CA PHE A 120 -5.00 -8.18 7.34
C PHE A 120 -6.23 -9.07 7.64
N ASP A 121 -7.42 -8.72 7.15
CA ASP A 121 -8.65 -9.53 7.32
C ASP A 121 -8.54 -10.93 6.68
N HIS A 122 -7.58 -11.09 5.76
CA HIS A 122 -7.25 -12.34 5.09
C HIS A 122 -6.07 -13.09 5.74
N SER A 123 -5.68 -12.75 6.97
CA SER A 123 -4.56 -13.38 7.72
C SER A 123 -4.69 -14.89 7.98
N HIS A 124 -5.87 -15.48 7.75
CA HIS A 124 -6.09 -16.92 7.75
C HIS A 124 -5.47 -17.61 6.51
N ARG A 125 -5.19 -16.87 5.43
CA ARG A 125 -4.56 -17.42 4.22
C ARG A 125 -3.05 -17.56 4.42
N PRO A 126 -2.42 -18.69 4.05
CA PRO A 126 -0.99 -18.91 4.31
C PRO A 126 -0.05 -17.88 3.68
N ALA A 127 -0.31 -17.45 2.43
CA ALA A 127 0.51 -16.46 1.75
C ALA A 127 0.44 -15.09 2.43
N VAL A 128 -0.78 -14.64 2.75
CA VAL A 128 -1.05 -13.40 3.49
C VAL A 128 -0.41 -13.44 4.88
N ARG A 129 -0.62 -14.52 5.65
CA ARG A 129 -0.03 -14.67 6.98
C ARG A 129 1.48 -14.53 6.96
N ARG A 130 2.14 -15.15 5.97
CA ARG A 130 3.60 -15.09 5.81
C ARG A 130 4.10 -13.67 5.56
N VAL A 131 3.46 -12.93 4.65
CA VAL A 131 3.90 -11.56 4.35
C VAL A 131 3.62 -10.60 5.51
N LEU A 132 2.50 -10.78 6.23
CA LEU A 132 2.22 -10.01 7.45
C LEU A 132 3.23 -10.29 8.57
N GLN A 133 3.66 -11.56 8.71
CA GLN A 133 4.74 -11.91 9.63
C GLN A 133 6.06 -11.22 9.21
N ARG A 134 6.37 -11.22 7.91
CA ARG A 134 7.57 -10.55 7.40
C ARG A 134 7.51 -9.03 7.62
N LEU A 135 6.35 -8.39 7.46
CA LEU A 135 6.14 -6.98 7.80
C LEU A 135 6.41 -6.76 9.30
N TRP A 136 5.81 -7.57 10.16
CA TRP A 136 5.98 -7.50 11.61
C TRP A 136 7.44 -7.62 12.04
N GLU A 137 8.18 -8.55 11.44
CA GLU A 137 9.59 -8.85 11.75
C GLU A 137 10.58 -7.89 11.06
N HIS A 138 10.11 -7.10 10.08
CA HIS A 138 10.98 -6.22 9.30
C HIS A 138 11.74 -5.20 10.19
N PRO A 139 13.05 -4.99 9.99
CA PRO A 139 13.84 -4.13 10.88
C PRO A 139 13.42 -2.65 10.85
N ALA A 140 12.82 -2.20 9.74
CA ALA A 140 12.27 -0.85 9.63
C ALA A 140 10.85 -0.71 10.22
N TYR A 141 10.20 -1.80 10.64
CA TYR A 141 8.86 -1.75 11.20
C TYR A 141 8.87 -1.00 12.55
N PRO A 142 7.95 -0.04 12.81
CA PRO A 142 8.03 0.81 13.99
C PRO A 142 8.02 0.00 15.30
N GLN A 143 9.03 0.22 16.14
CA GLN A 143 9.15 -0.45 17.43
C GLN A 143 7.97 -0.12 18.37
N THR A 144 7.41 1.08 18.26
CA THR A 144 6.21 1.50 19.00
C THR A 144 4.99 0.64 18.65
N SER A 145 4.80 0.30 17.38
CA SER A 145 3.75 -0.63 16.94
C SER A 145 4.02 -2.04 17.46
N ARG A 146 5.29 -2.38 17.73
CA ARG A 146 5.62 -3.65 18.38
C ARG A 146 5.27 -3.67 19.86
N GLU A 147 5.45 -2.58 20.58
CA GLU A 147 5.31 -2.56 22.05
C GLU A 147 3.89 -2.26 22.54
N GLY A 148 2.99 -1.78 21.67
CA GLY A 148 1.58 -1.50 21.98
C GLY A 148 0.58 -2.62 21.65
N ASP A 149 -0.70 -2.34 21.92
CA ASP A 149 -1.83 -3.11 21.39
C ASP A 149 -1.97 -2.79 19.89
N HIS A 150 -1.47 -3.69 19.05
CA HIS A 150 -1.50 -3.57 17.59
C HIS A 150 -1.91 -4.92 17.00
N ASP A 151 -2.67 -4.89 15.90
CA ASP A 151 -3.27 -6.08 15.29
C ASP A 151 -2.24 -7.20 14.98
N LEU A 152 -1.04 -6.83 14.52
CA LEU A 152 0.06 -7.78 14.31
C LEU A 152 0.65 -8.36 15.60
N ALA A 153 0.67 -7.58 16.68
CA ALA A 153 1.13 -8.07 17.98
C ALA A 153 0.18 -9.17 18.49
N ASP A 154 -1.14 -8.94 18.40
CA ASP A 154 -2.15 -9.95 18.74
C ASP A 154 -2.03 -11.18 17.84
N LEU A 155 -1.78 -11.00 16.54
CA LEU A 155 -1.68 -12.08 15.56
C LEU A 155 -0.47 -13.00 15.75
N PHE A 156 0.68 -12.46 16.21
CA PHE A 156 1.96 -13.17 16.19
C PHE A 156 2.68 -13.30 17.54
N ARG A 157 2.40 -12.46 18.53
CA ARG A 157 2.96 -12.68 19.88
C ARG A 157 2.18 -13.74 20.65
N GLY A 158 0.88 -13.86 20.38
CA GLY A 158 -0.03 -14.73 21.14
C GLY A 158 -0.24 -14.21 22.56
N ARG A 159 -1.47 -14.27 23.03
CA ARG A 159 -1.77 -14.35 24.46
C ARG A 159 -1.77 -15.80 24.89
#